data_AF-A0A1F8MJ02-F1
#
_entry.id   AF-A0A1F8MJ02-F1
#
_cell.length_a   1.000
_cell.length_b   1.000
_cell.length_c   1.000
_cell.angle_alpha   90.00
_cell.angle_beta   90.00
_cell.angle_gamma   90.00
#
_symmetry.space_group_name_H-M   'P 1'
#
loop_
_entity.id
_entity.type
_entity.pdbx_description
1 polymer ?
#
loop_
_entity_poly.entity_id
_entity_poly.type
_entity_poly.pdbx_seq_one_letter_code
_entity_poly.pdbx_strand_id
1 'polypeptide(L)'
;MRLTGLLACFLFLTTTLVGHFSPIRAQPSDYPSDPTADIKWSSGTAGVVDIQAAFNHARAQENAQLGLNLSMLSLPSQGTWDALGDGGRILWLINAERRDRGVQPLNGLESNVTSVAQYYAQYLLDNDLWGHYEDGLSPWERLDTNPAIHACHDYLNVAENIAVFVTSGLNIPLPVERAVYMWMYQDQMSAWGHRHAILWYPYNDNSGPAGQEGFLGIGRASGGPYQGPFSQPWNFAELIVMNVFDPCATWDYGIPPIDNWIFLPFILRY
;
A
#
# COMPACT_ATOMS: atom_id res chain seq x y z
N MET A 1 -74.20 4.78 47.37
CA MET A 1 -73.71 5.82 48.30
C MET A 1 -72.29 6.18 47.88
N ARG A 2 -72.03 7.44 47.55
CA ARG A 2 -70.70 7.97 47.14
C ARG A 2 -69.80 8.14 48.37
N LEU A 3 -68.49 7.96 48.19
CA LEU A 3 -67.34 8.71 48.79
C LEU A 3 -66.05 8.03 48.26
N THR A 4 -65.42 8.53 47.19
CA THR A 4 -64.29 9.50 47.13
C THR A 4 -63.12 9.23 48.08
N GLY A 5 -61.91 9.06 47.52
CA GLY A 5 -60.65 9.16 48.28
C GLY A 5 -59.41 8.91 47.41
N LEU A 6 -58.79 9.98 46.93
CA LEU A 6 -57.53 10.06 46.19
C LEU A 6 -56.38 9.21 46.80
N LEU A 7 -55.55 8.61 45.93
CA LEU A 7 -54.14 8.40 46.24
C LEU A 7 -53.28 8.75 45.02
N ALA A 8 -52.32 9.64 45.24
CA ALA A 8 -51.45 10.25 44.26
C ALA A 8 -50.40 9.26 43.71
N CYS A 9 -50.31 9.21 42.37
CA CYS A 9 -49.23 8.54 41.64
C CYS A 9 -47.96 9.41 41.72
N PHE A 10 -46.93 8.93 42.41
CA PHE A 10 -45.58 9.47 42.28
C PHE A 10 -44.94 8.94 40.98
N LEU A 11 -44.78 9.83 40.01
CA LEU A 11 -44.05 9.59 38.78
C LEU A 11 -42.54 9.74 39.07
N PHE A 12 -41.81 8.64 39.19
CA PHE A 12 -40.35 8.67 39.18
C PHE A 12 -39.87 8.83 37.74
N LEU A 13 -39.38 10.03 37.42
CA LEU A 13 -38.68 10.31 36.18
C LEU A 13 -37.25 9.77 36.30
N THR A 14 -37.02 8.53 35.86
CA THR A 14 -35.66 8.00 35.68
C THR A 14 -35.23 8.26 34.24
N THR A 15 -34.46 9.32 34.04
CA THR A 15 -33.67 9.53 32.82
C THR A 15 -32.57 8.47 32.75
N THR A 16 -32.79 7.37 32.04
CA THR A 16 -31.69 6.48 31.64
C THR A 16 -31.19 6.92 30.27
N LEU A 17 -30.00 7.50 30.30
CA LEU A 17 -29.15 7.84 29.17
C LEU A 17 -29.11 6.69 28.15
N VAL A 18 -29.35 7.02 26.88
CA VAL A 18 -29.07 6.13 25.75
C VAL A 18 -27.57 5.93 25.68
N GLY A 19 -27.10 4.73 26.00
CA GLY A 19 -25.74 4.27 25.73
C GLY A 19 -25.79 3.09 24.78
N HIS A 20 -25.94 3.34 23.48
CA HIS A 20 -25.58 2.35 22.47
C HIS A 20 -24.07 2.42 22.25
N PHE A 21 -23.31 1.85 23.17
CA PHE A 21 -21.96 1.40 22.85
C PHE A 21 -22.10 0.03 22.22
N SER A 22 -22.24 0.01 20.89
CA SER A 22 -21.81 -1.18 20.15
C SER A 22 -20.33 -1.37 20.47
N PRO A 23 -19.88 -2.55 20.92
CA PRO A 23 -18.46 -2.80 20.98
C PRO A 23 -17.92 -2.67 19.55
N ILE A 24 -16.86 -1.87 19.36
CA ILE A 24 -16.02 -1.94 18.17
C ILE A 24 -15.46 -3.35 18.18
N ARG A 25 -16.14 -4.26 17.48
CA ARG A 25 -15.57 -5.55 17.18
C ARG A 25 -14.47 -5.24 16.17
N ALA A 26 -13.21 -5.40 16.58
CA ALA A 26 -12.12 -5.54 15.64
C ALA A 26 -12.56 -6.58 14.61
N GLN A 27 -12.77 -6.15 13.36
CA GLN A 27 -13.02 -7.07 12.28
C GLN A 27 -11.79 -8.00 12.20
N PRO A 28 -11.97 -9.31 11.95
CA PRO A 28 -10.83 -10.17 11.67
C PRO A 28 -9.95 -9.50 10.61
N SER A 29 -8.63 -9.54 10.80
CA SER A 29 -7.72 -9.14 9.73
C SER A 29 -8.04 -9.96 8.50
N ASP A 30 -8.33 -9.27 7.40
CA ASP A 30 -8.91 -9.87 6.21
C ASP A 30 -8.48 -9.06 4.98
N TYR A 31 -8.78 -9.61 3.81
CA TYR A 31 -8.54 -8.98 2.52
C TYR A 31 -9.70 -9.37 1.58
N PRO A 32 -10.05 -8.53 0.59
CA PRO A 32 -11.03 -8.89 -0.42
C PRO A 32 -10.65 -10.19 -1.16
N SER A 33 -11.65 -10.93 -1.64
CA SER A 33 -11.42 -12.19 -2.35
C SER A 33 -10.45 -12.06 -3.52
N ASP A 34 -9.64 -13.10 -3.71
CA ASP A 34 -8.66 -13.18 -4.77
C ASP A 34 -9.28 -13.58 -6.11
N PRO A 35 -8.73 -13.12 -7.24
CA PRO A 35 -9.00 -13.71 -8.53
C PRO A 35 -8.70 -15.22 -8.51
N THR A 36 -9.44 -15.97 -9.30
CA THR A 36 -9.29 -17.43 -9.42
C THR A 36 -8.06 -17.85 -10.24
N ALA A 37 -7.49 -16.93 -11.02
CA ALA A 37 -6.30 -17.15 -11.83
C ALA A 37 -5.58 -15.82 -12.13
N ASP A 38 -4.29 -15.90 -12.46
CA ASP A 38 -3.51 -14.76 -12.93
C ASP A 38 -4.13 -14.09 -14.17
N ILE A 39 -4.11 -12.75 -14.18
CA ILE A 39 -4.56 -11.92 -15.28
C ILE A 39 -3.34 -11.19 -15.87
N LYS A 40 -2.86 -11.66 -17.01
CA LYS A 40 -1.64 -11.14 -17.64
C LYS A 40 -1.79 -9.68 -18.08
N TRP A 41 -0.70 -8.92 -17.96
CA TRP A 41 -0.61 -7.57 -18.54
C TRP A 41 -0.97 -7.60 -20.04
N SER A 42 -1.91 -6.77 -20.46
CA SER A 42 -2.57 -6.88 -21.77
C SER A 42 -2.33 -5.69 -22.71
N SER A 43 -1.53 -4.70 -22.34
CA SER A 43 -1.26 -3.50 -23.15
C SER A 43 0.24 -3.31 -23.43
N GLY A 44 0.60 -2.23 -24.14
CA GLY A 44 1.99 -1.77 -24.24
C GLY A 44 2.54 -1.27 -22.90
N THR A 45 3.65 -0.54 -22.97
CA THR A 45 4.31 0.05 -21.79
C THR A 45 4.80 1.48 -22.06
N ALA A 46 4.12 2.20 -22.96
CA ALA A 46 4.55 3.52 -23.41
C ALA A 46 4.13 4.66 -22.46
N GLY A 47 3.10 4.47 -21.63
CA GLY A 47 2.65 5.49 -20.69
C GLY A 47 1.25 5.24 -20.13
N VAL A 48 0.60 6.31 -19.68
CA VAL A 48 -0.69 6.29 -18.98
C VAL A 48 -1.78 5.51 -19.71
N VAL A 49 -1.88 5.67 -21.04
CA VAL A 49 -2.90 4.98 -21.84
C VAL A 49 -2.74 3.47 -21.72
N ASP A 50 -1.50 2.98 -21.73
CA ASP A 50 -1.20 1.55 -21.59
C ASP A 50 -1.44 1.05 -20.17
N ILE A 51 -1.04 1.83 -19.16
CA ILE A 51 -1.31 1.50 -17.75
C ILE A 51 -2.82 1.37 -17.54
N GLN A 52 -3.58 2.37 -17.95
CA GLN A 52 -5.03 2.37 -17.82
C GLN A 52 -5.67 1.18 -18.54
N ALA A 53 -5.24 0.90 -19.77
CA ALA A 53 -5.76 -0.23 -20.54
C ALA A 53 -5.48 -1.58 -19.85
N ALA A 54 -4.27 -1.79 -19.33
CA ALA A 54 -3.91 -3.01 -18.62
C ALA A 54 -4.72 -3.20 -17.34
N PHE A 55 -4.77 -2.18 -16.46
CA PHE A 55 -5.53 -2.27 -15.21
C PHE A 55 -7.03 -2.43 -15.45
N ASN A 56 -7.62 -1.73 -16.43
CA ASN A 56 -9.04 -1.86 -16.75
C ASN A 56 -9.38 -3.23 -17.34
N HIS A 57 -8.48 -3.80 -18.13
CA HIS A 57 -8.62 -5.18 -18.58
C HIS A 57 -8.62 -6.16 -17.39
N ALA A 58 -7.69 -5.99 -16.44
CA ALA A 58 -7.60 -6.83 -15.26
C ALA A 58 -8.86 -6.73 -14.38
N ARG A 59 -9.34 -5.51 -14.10
CA ARG A 59 -10.59 -5.28 -13.36
C ARG A 59 -11.80 -5.90 -14.05
N ALA A 60 -11.89 -5.83 -15.38
CA ALA A 60 -12.98 -6.46 -16.13
C ALA A 60 -12.94 -7.99 -16.02
N GLN A 61 -11.75 -8.59 -16.07
CA GLN A 61 -11.59 -10.04 -15.86
C GLN A 61 -11.89 -10.45 -14.42
N GLU A 62 -11.40 -9.71 -13.42
CA GLU A 62 -11.70 -9.96 -12.00
C GLU A 62 -13.21 -9.88 -11.74
N ASN A 63 -13.89 -8.86 -12.28
CA ASN A 63 -15.36 -8.76 -12.23
C ASN A 63 -16.04 -10.02 -12.78
N ALA A 64 -15.57 -10.53 -13.91
CA ALA A 64 -16.13 -11.75 -14.52
C ALA A 64 -15.85 -13.01 -13.68
N GLN A 65 -14.67 -13.11 -13.06
CA GLN A 65 -14.30 -14.26 -12.22
C GLN A 65 -15.08 -14.30 -10.91
N LEU A 66 -15.28 -13.13 -10.29
CA LEU A 66 -15.79 -13.02 -8.91
C LEU A 66 -17.22 -12.50 -8.82
N GLY A 67 -17.84 -12.12 -9.94
CA GLY A 67 -19.17 -11.50 -9.94
C GLY A 67 -19.17 -10.11 -9.30
N LEU A 68 -18.04 -9.39 -9.37
CA LEU A 68 -17.87 -8.03 -8.83
C LEU A 68 -18.28 -6.97 -9.86
N ASN A 69 -18.38 -5.72 -9.40
CA ASN A 69 -18.61 -4.53 -10.22
C ASN A 69 -17.61 -3.42 -9.89
N LEU A 70 -16.32 -3.73 -9.98
CA LEU A 70 -15.25 -2.75 -9.82
C LEU A 70 -15.34 -1.68 -10.92
N SER A 71 -15.23 -0.42 -10.51
CA SER A 71 -15.10 0.72 -11.42
C SER A 71 -13.88 0.58 -12.32
N MET A 72 -13.92 1.10 -13.54
CA MET A 72 -12.72 1.21 -14.36
C MET A 72 -11.91 2.44 -13.93
N LEU A 73 -10.59 2.32 -13.92
CA LEU A 73 -9.68 3.43 -13.66
C LEU A 73 -9.75 4.47 -14.78
N SER A 74 -9.70 5.73 -14.37
CA SER A 74 -9.38 6.86 -15.21
C SER A 74 -8.13 7.52 -14.65
N LEU A 75 -6.97 7.22 -15.24
CA LEU A 75 -5.70 7.82 -14.82
C LEU A 75 -5.65 9.30 -15.22
N PRO A 76 -4.86 10.13 -14.52
CA PRO A 76 -4.68 11.53 -14.89
C PRO A 76 -3.87 11.66 -16.19
N SER A 77 -3.71 12.88 -16.72
CA SER A 77 -2.91 13.10 -17.93
C SER A 77 -1.47 12.60 -17.77
N GLN A 78 -0.78 12.26 -18.88
CA GLN A 78 0.62 11.81 -18.85
C GLN A 78 1.52 12.76 -18.06
N GLY A 79 1.43 14.08 -18.29
CA GLY A 79 2.26 15.06 -17.57
C GLY A 79 1.95 15.13 -16.07
N THR A 80 0.69 14.91 -15.68
CA THR A 80 0.32 14.82 -14.26
C THR A 80 0.85 13.52 -13.64
N TRP A 81 0.77 12.41 -14.37
CA TRP A 81 1.26 11.11 -13.94
C TRP A 81 2.77 11.11 -13.71
N ASP A 82 3.52 11.68 -14.66
CA ASP A 82 4.98 11.77 -14.58
C ASP A 82 5.44 12.65 -13.41
N ALA A 83 4.64 13.65 -13.03
CA ALA A 83 4.94 14.55 -11.91
C ALA A 83 4.77 13.90 -10.51
N LEU A 84 4.10 12.75 -10.40
CA LEU A 84 3.87 12.08 -9.11
C LEU A 84 5.12 11.39 -8.53
N GLY A 85 6.14 11.14 -9.35
CA GLY A 85 7.28 10.30 -8.98
C GLY A 85 6.87 8.84 -8.71
N ASP A 86 7.82 8.00 -8.31
CA ASP A 86 7.60 6.56 -8.14
C ASP A 86 6.61 6.26 -7.00
N GLY A 87 6.83 6.86 -5.84
CA GLY A 87 5.93 6.70 -4.68
C GLY A 87 4.51 7.19 -4.95
N GLY A 88 4.35 8.37 -5.57
CA GLY A 88 3.03 8.93 -5.84
C GLY A 88 2.22 8.07 -6.83
N ARG A 89 2.88 7.50 -7.84
CA ARG A 89 2.25 6.58 -8.80
C ARG A 89 1.78 5.28 -8.15
N ILE A 90 2.62 4.67 -7.31
CA ILE A 90 2.24 3.45 -6.58
C ILE A 90 1.09 3.72 -5.60
N LEU A 91 1.20 4.78 -4.78
CA LEU A 91 0.15 5.14 -3.83
C LEU A 91 -1.19 5.40 -4.55
N TRP A 92 -1.15 6.07 -5.70
CA TRP A 92 -2.36 6.33 -6.49
C TRP A 92 -3.04 5.03 -6.93
N LEU A 93 -2.28 4.08 -7.51
CA LEU A 93 -2.80 2.79 -7.98
C LEU A 93 -3.36 1.99 -6.80
N ILE A 94 -2.57 1.83 -5.74
CA ILE A 94 -2.97 1.06 -4.55
C ILE A 94 -4.23 1.63 -3.92
N ASN A 95 -4.30 2.95 -3.71
CA ASN A 95 -5.48 3.56 -3.12
C ASN A 95 -6.70 3.49 -4.03
N ALA A 96 -6.54 3.46 -5.35
CA ALA A 96 -7.65 3.19 -6.25
C ALA A 96 -8.15 1.74 -6.11
N GLU A 97 -7.25 0.77 -6.00
CA GLU A 97 -7.62 -0.63 -5.78
C GLU A 97 -8.25 -0.89 -4.42
N ARG A 98 -7.77 -0.22 -3.37
CA ARG A 98 -8.35 -0.29 -2.01
C ARG A 98 -9.77 0.29 -1.99
N ARG A 99 -9.95 1.52 -2.48
CA ARG A 99 -11.27 2.21 -2.47
C ARG A 99 -12.36 1.43 -3.21
N ASP A 100 -12.05 0.94 -4.41
CA ASP A 100 -13.06 0.24 -5.23
C ASP A 100 -13.45 -1.14 -4.65
N ARG A 101 -12.69 -1.65 -3.67
CA ARG A 101 -12.99 -2.88 -2.91
C ARG A 101 -13.49 -2.60 -1.50
N GLY A 102 -13.83 -1.35 -1.18
CA GLY A 102 -14.33 -0.97 0.14
C GLY A 102 -13.28 -1.00 1.25
N VAL A 103 -12.00 -1.02 0.90
CA VAL A 103 -10.88 -0.95 1.83
C VAL A 103 -10.46 0.53 1.99
N GLN A 104 -10.23 0.96 3.22
CA GLN A 104 -9.78 2.34 3.50
C GLN A 104 -8.49 2.65 2.74
N PRO A 105 -8.40 3.78 2.02
CA PRO A 105 -7.16 4.18 1.38
C PRO A 105 -6.08 4.46 2.45
N LEU A 106 -4.82 4.21 2.07
CA LEU A 106 -3.67 4.58 2.86
C LEU A 106 -3.53 6.11 2.87
N ASN A 107 -3.13 6.67 4.01
CA ASN A 107 -3.01 8.11 4.19
C ASN A 107 -1.98 8.74 3.24
N GLY A 108 -0.82 8.11 3.06
CA GLY A 108 0.21 8.71 2.23
C GLY A 108 1.50 7.92 2.11
N LEU A 109 2.52 8.63 1.62
CA LEU A 109 3.90 8.18 1.66
C LEU A 109 4.54 8.65 2.96
N GLU A 110 5.45 7.85 3.50
CA GLU A 110 6.25 8.23 4.67
C GLU A 110 7.74 8.04 4.38
N SER A 111 8.53 9.05 4.74
CA SER A 111 9.94 9.17 4.38
C SER A 111 10.85 8.17 5.06
N ASN A 112 10.60 7.83 6.33
CA ASN A 112 11.32 6.81 7.07
C ASN A 112 11.04 5.43 6.46
N VAL A 113 9.78 5.10 6.19
CA VAL A 113 9.38 3.85 5.52
C VAL A 113 10.00 3.78 4.12
N THR A 114 10.00 4.89 3.37
CA THR A 114 10.65 5.00 2.05
C THR A 114 12.15 4.76 2.15
N SER A 115 12.81 5.29 3.18
CA SER A 115 14.27 5.10 3.37
C SER A 115 14.63 3.64 3.63
N VAL A 116 13.81 2.92 4.41
CA VAL A 116 13.98 1.49 4.68
C VAL A 116 13.79 0.66 3.40
N ALA A 117 12.72 0.94 2.65
CA ALA A 117 12.46 0.27 1.38
C ALA A 117 13.59 0.51 0.36
N GLN A 118 14.07 1.75 0.26
CA GLN A 118 15.16 2.13 -0.64
C GLN A 118 16.48 1.45 -0.28
N TYR A 119 16.80 1.39 1.02
CA TYR A 119 17.95 0.63 1.50
C TYR A 119 17.86 -0.81 1.03
N TYR A 120 16.71 -1.47 1.21
CA TYR A 120 16.62 -2.89 0.89
C TYR A 120 16.63 -3.18 -0.61
N ALA A 121 15.98 -2.34 -1.42
CA ALA A 121 16.06 -2.44 -2.88
C ALA A 121 17.52 -2.38 -3.36
N GLN A 122 18.30 -1.44 -2.81
CA GLN A 122 19.72 -1.30 -3.13
C GLN A 122 20.54 -2.48 -2.61
N TYR A 123 20.27 -2.96 -1.40
CA TYR A 123 20.94 -4.12 -0.82
C TYR A 123 20.78 -5.36 -1.69
N LEU A 124 19.55 -5.65 -2.12
CA LEU A 124 19.26 -6.80 -2.99
C LEU A 124 20.01 -6.69 -4.34
N LEU A 125 20.05 -5.50 -4.94
CA LEU A 125 20.77 -5.26 -6.19
C LEU A 125 22.29 -5.43 -6.01
N ASP A 126 22.88 -4.76 -5.01
CA ASP A 126 24.33 -4.70 -4.79
C ASP A 126 24.94 -6.05 -4.41
N ASN A 127 24.15 -6.93 -3.80
CA ASN A 127 24.58 -8.24 -3.34
C ASN A 127 24.17 -9.38 -4.28
N ASP A 128 23.47 -9.09 -5.39
CA ASP A 128 22.97 -10.09 -6.33
C ASP A 128 22.01 -11.11 -5.66
N LEU A 129 21.13 -10.62 -4.78
CA LEU A 129 20.23 -11.44 -3.94
C LEU A 129 18.75 -11.19 -4.28
N TRP A 130 17.89 -12.10 -3.81
CA TRP A 130 16.45 -12.00 -3.95
C TRP A 130 15.72 -12.75 -2.84
N GLY A 131 14.91 -12.02 -2.08
CA GLY A 131 14.10 -12.56 -0.98
C GLY A 131 13.75 -11.47 0.03
N HIS A 132 13.01 -11.83 1.07
CA HIS A 132 12.60 -10.92 2.15
C HIS A 132 13.59 -10.84 3.33
N TYR A 133 14.57 -11.74 3.38
CA TYR A 133 15.43 -11.96 4.56
C TYR A 133 16.93 -11.90 4.23
N GLU A 134 17.28 -11.31 3.09
CA GLU A 134 18.62 -11.46 2.50
C GLU A 134 19.72 -10.74 3.28
N ASP A 135 19.37 -9.72 4.08
CA ASP A 135 20.29 -9.04 5.00
C ASP A 135 20.29 -9.64 6.42
N GLY A 136 19.58 -10.74 6.63
CA GLY A 136 19.41 -11.40 7.94
C GLY A 136 18.32 -10.81 8.83
N LEU A 137 17.54 -9.83 8.36
CA LEU A 137 16.39 -9.26 9.07
C LEU A 137 15.08 -9.63 8.37
N SER A 138 14.02 -9.88 9.14
CA SER A 138 12.66 -9.87 8.60
C SER A 138 12.26 -8.45 8.17
N PRO A 139 11.23 -8.31 7.32
CA PRO A 139 10.74 -6.99 6.93
C PRO A 139 10.32 -6.09 8.11
N TRP A 140 9.70 -6.67 9.15
CA TRP A 140 9.35 -5.92 10.37
C TRP A 140 10.58 -5.48 11.14
N GLU A 141 11.54 -6.38 11.37
CA GLU A 141 12.79 -6.04 12.06
C GLU A 141 13.56 -4.95 11.30
N ARG A 142 13.51 -4.97 9.97
CA ARG A 142 14.12 -3.95 9.12
C ARG A 142 13.45 -2.58 9.29
N LEU A 143 12.12 -2.52 9.32
CA LEU A 143 11.38 -1.30 9.64
C LEU A 143 11.74 -0.77 11.03
N ASP A 144 11.84 -1.67 12.01
CA ASP A 144 12.20 -1.35 13.40
C ASP A 144 13.66 -0.89 13.58
N THR A 145 14.52 -1.03 12.57
CA THR A 145 15.86 -0.40 12.63
C THR A 145 15.78 1.13 12.55
N ASN A 146 14.69 1.68 12.02
CA ASN A 146 14.46 3.12 12.01
C ASN A 146 13.89 3.57 13.37
N PRO A 147 14.57 4.49 14.10
CA PRO A 147 14.13 4.88 15.45
C PRO A 147 12.75 5.53 15.51
N ALA A 148 12.30 6.22 14.46
CA ALA A 148 10.99 6.86 14.44
C ALA A 148 9.87 5.82 14.29
N ILE A 149 10.07 4.85 13.39
CA ILE A 149 9.16 3.71 13.20
C ILE A 149 9.09 2.89 14.49
N HIS A 150 10.25 2.46 15.02
CA HIS A 150 10.32 1.67 16.25
C HIS A 150 9.61 2.33 17.45
N ALA A 151 9.70 3.66 17.56
CA ALA A 151 9.10 4.39 18.66
C ALA A 151 7.57 4.49 18.59
N CYS A 152 6.96 4.37 17.40
CA CYS A 152 5.53 4.62 17.21
C CYS A 152 4.97 3.86 16.01
N HIS A 153 4.62 2.60 16.24
CA HIS A 153 3.93 1.78 15.25
C HIS A 153 2.91 0.86 15.90
N ASP A 154 1.86 0.54 15.16
CA ASP A 154 0.96 -0.56 15.46
C ASP A 154 1.38 -1.79 14.65
N TYR A 155 0.96 -2.97 15.10
CA TYR A 155 1.34 -4.22 14.47
C TYR A 155 0.45 -4.53 13.27
N LEU A 156 1.07 -4.77 12.11
CA LEU A 156 0.45 -5.35 10.92
C LEU A 156 1.01 -6.77 10.68
N ASN A 157 0.17 -7.71 10.26
CA ASN A 157 0.63 -9.04 9.82
C ASN A 157 1.21 -9.03 8.39
N VAL A 158 1.34 -7.85 7.77
CA VAL A 158 1.99 -7.62 6.48
C VAL A 158 2.96 -6.45 6.62
N ALA A 159 4.05 -6.48 5.87
CA ALA A 159 5.07 -5.43 5.95
C ALA A 159 5.72 -5.10 4.60
N GLU A 160 5.80 -6.05 3.66
CA GLU A 160 6.61 -5.86 2.46
C GLU A 160 6.09 -6.61 1.23
N ASN A 161 6.13 -5.95 0.09
CA ASN A 161 6.14 -6.59 -1.23
C ASN A 161 7.45 -6.26 -1.95
N ILE A 162 7.99 -7.24 -2.68
CA ILE A 162 9.16 -7.06 -3.55
C ILE A 162 8.84 -7.47 -4.99
N ALA A 163 9.43 -6.80 -5.96
CA ALA A 163 9.35 -7.14 -7.37
C ALA A 163 10.73 -7.01 -8.02
N VAL A 164 11.07 -7.95 -8.90
CA VAL A 164 12.27 -7.87 -9.75
C VAL A 164 11.89 -8.05 -11.20
N PHE A 165 12.40 -7.17 -12.05
CA PHE A 165 12.32 -7.30 -13.49
C PHE A 165 13.74 -7.32 -14.05
N VAL A 166 13.97 -8.13 -15.08
CA VAL A 166 15.28 -8.25 -15.75
C VAL A 166 15.14 -8.19 -17.26
N THR A 167 16.19 -7.71 -17.93
CA THR A 167 16.24 -7.63 -19.40
C THR A 167 17.68 -7.73 -19.90
N SER A 168 17.84 -8.21 -21.13
CA SER A 168 19.11 -8.15 -21.88
C SER A 168 19.34 -6.77 -22.50
N GLY A 169 18.32 -5.90 -22.51
CA GLY A 169 18.44 -4.50 -22.88
C GLY A 169 19.06 -3.64 -21.77
N LEU A 170 18.83 -2.32 -21.86
CA LEU A 170 19.38 -1.32 -20.94
C LEU A 170 18.31 -0.56 -20.13
N ASN A 171 17.04 -0.94 -20.29
CA ASN A 171 15.91 -0.25 -19.65
C ASN A 171 14.72 -1.19 -19.53
N ILE A 172 13.93 -1.01 -18.47
CA ILE A 172 12.65 -1.68 -18.23
C ILE A 172 11.59 -0.59 -18.05
N PRO A 173 10.61 -0.47 -18.97
CA PRO A 173 9.57 0.54 -18.86
C PRO A 173 8.55 0.19 -17.78
N LEU A 174 8.01 1.23 -17.14
CA LEU A 174 6.94 1.18 -16.14
C LEU A 174 7.20 0.18 -14.98
N PRO A 175 8.40 0.14 -14.37
CA PRO A 175 8.72 -0.91 -13.40
C PRO A 175 7.83 -0.82 -12.15
N VAL A 176 7.49 0.40 -11.71
CA VAL A 176 6.65 0.62 -10.53
C VAL A 176 5.18 0.26 -10.77
N GLU A 177 4.62 0.64 -11.92
CA GLU A 177 3.24 0.28 -12.26
C GLU A 177 3.09 -1.21 -12.54
N ARG A 178 4.09 -1.83 -13.17
CA ARG A 178 4.13 -3.27 -13.40
C ARG A 178 4.31 -4.05 -12.11
N ALA A 179 5.05 -3.53 -11.13
CA ALA A 179 5.14 -4.14 -9.80
C ALA A 179 3.76 -4.20 -9.13
N VAL A 180 3.05 -3.07 -9.06
CA VAL A 180 1.69 -3.03 -8.50
C VAL A 180 0.75 -3.96 -9.25
N TYR A 181 0.80 -3.96 -10.58
CA TYR A 181 -0.02 -4.85 -11.39
C TYR A 181 0.27 -6.33 -11.10
N MET A 182 1.55 -6.71 -11.02
CA MET A 182 1.97 -8.09 -10.75
C MET A 182 1.49 -8.53 -9.37
N TRP A 183 1.71 -7.72 -8.34
CA TRP A 183 1.24 -8.01 -6.99
C TRP A 183 -0.28 -8.11 -6.89
N MET A 184 -1.02 -7.31 -7.65
CA MET A 184 -2.50 -7.31 -7.61
C MET A 184 -3.15 -8.41 -8.45
N TYR A 185 -2.57 -8.76 -9.58
CA TYR A 185 -3.26 -9.52 -10.64
C TYR A 185 -2.49 -10.73 -11.15
N GLN A 186 -1.21 -10.89 -10.83
CA GLN A 186 -0.37 -12.00 -11.29
C GLN A 186 0.37 -12.67 -10.13
N ASP A 187 -0.37 -13.01 -9.08
CA ASP A 187 0.19 -13.44 -7.80
C ASP A 187 -0.28 -14.83 -7.34
N GLN A 188 -0.88 -15.62 -8.24
CA GLN A 188 -1.39 -16.95 -7.90
C GLN A 188 -0.29 -17.88 -7.37
N MET A 189 0.94 -17.79 -7.91
CA MET A 189 2.08 -18.61 -7.46
C MET A 189 2.57 -18.25 -6.06
N SER A 190 2.29 -17.04 -5.57
CA SER A 190 2.60 -16.60 -4.20
C SER A 190 1.38 -16.76 -3.27
N ALA A 191 0.36 -17.51 -3.71
CA ALA A 191 -0.93 -17.63 -3.03
C ALA A 191 -1.57 -16.27 -2.70
N TRP A 192 -1.40 -15.29 -3.60
CA TRP A 192 -1.92 -13.93 -3.47
C TRP A 192 -1.38 -13.12 -2.29
N GLY A 193 -0.29 -13.55 -1.64
CA GLY A 193 0.28 -12.85 -0.49
C GLY A 193 0.65 -11.38 -0.75
N HIS A 194 1.10 -11.04 -1.95
CA HIS A 194 1.41 -9.65 -2.28
C HIS A 194 0.14 -8.80 -2.45
N ARG A 195 -0.90 -9.40 -3.04
CA ARG A 195 -2.23 -8.77 -3.14
C ARG A 195 -2.82 -8.55 -1.76
N HIS A 196 -2.69 -9.53 -0.86
CA HIS A 196 -3.16 -9.43 0.52
C HIS A 196 -2.48 -8.29 1.25
N ALA A 197 -1.17 -8.07 1.05
CA ALA A 197 -0.47 -6.91 1.61
C ALA A 197 -1.03 -5.57 1.09
N ILE A 198 -1.36 -5.47 -0.20
CA ILE A 198 -1.94 -4.24 -0.80
C ILE A 198 -3.35 -3.97 -0.26
N LEU A 199 -4.15 -5.01 -0.09
CA LEU A 199 -5.56 -4.91 0.31
C LEU A 199 -5.80 -5.21 1.79
N TRP A 200 -4.73 -5.26 2.59
CA TRP A 200 -4.81 -5.61 4.00
C TRP A 200 -5.71 -4.65 4.76
N TYR A 201 -6.57 -5.19 5.60
CA TYR A 201 -7.42 -4.44 6.52
C TYR A 201 -7.79 -5.29 7.76
N PRO A 202 -8.20 -4.67 8.88
CA PRO A 202 -8.10 -3.24 9.15
C PRO A 202 -6.64 -2.83 9.45
N TYR A 203 -6.34 -1.56 9.16
CA TYR A 203 -5.31 -0.82 9.88
C TYR A 203 -5.97 -0.21 11.13
N ASN A 204 -5.17 0.13 12.15
CA ASN A 204 -5.70 0.77 13.35
C ASN A 204 -5.94 2.25 13.09
N ASP A 205 -7.16 2.64 12.70
CA ASP A 205 -7.58 4.03 12.39
C ASP A 205 -7.54 4.91 13.65
N ASN A 206 -6.33 5.23 14.10
CA ASN A 206 -6.01 5.92 15.34
C ASN A 206 -5.03 7.08 15.11
N SER A 207 -4.58 7.25 13.86
CA SER A 207 -3.65 8.26 13.43
C SER A 207 -4.24 9.01 12.22
N GLY A 208 -3.73 10.21 11.92
CA GLY A 208 -4.03 10.88 10.66
C GLY A 208 -5.48 11.33 10.50
N PRO A 209 -5.91 11.64 9.26
CA PRO A 209 -7.30 11.97 8.96
C PRO A 209 -8.22 10.75 9.09
N ALA A 210 -9.34 10.89 9.79
CA ALA A 210 -10.30 9.80 9.98
C ALA A 210 -10.67 9.09 8.66
N GLY A 211 -10.54 7.76 8.64
CA GLY A 211 -10.79 6.92 7.47
C GLY A 211 -9.64 6.85 6.46
N GLN A 212 -8.48 7.41 6.80
CA GLN A 212 -7.22 7.29 6.07
C GLN A 212 -6.13 6.90 7.06
N GLU A 213 -5.69 5.64 7.01
CA GLU A 213 -4.76 5.09 7.98
C GLU A 213 -3.64 4.35 7.27
N GLY A 214 -2.45 4.36 7.88
CA GLY A 214 -1.27 3.71 7.36
C GLY A 214 -0.56 4.45 6.23
N PHE A 215 0.70 4.07 6.04
CA PHE A 215 1.60 4.67 5.05
C PHE A 215 2.24 3.61 4.14
N LEU A 216 2.71 4.09 3.00
CA LEU A 216 3.62 3.38 2.11
C LEU A 216 5.01 3.99 2.13
N GLY A 217 6.02 3.16 1.91
CA GLY A 217 7.34 3.59 1.46
C GLY A 217 7.80 2.74 0.28
N ILE A 218 8.46 3.35 -0.69
CA ILE A 218 8.92 2.68 -1.92
C ILE A 218 10.43 2.87 -2.09
N GLY A 219 11.11 1.75 -2.31
CA GLY A 219 12.49 1.70 -2.76
C GLY A 219 12.56 1.23 -4.21
N ARG A 220 13.49 1.81 -4.97
CA ARG A 220 13.82 1.35 -6.32
C ARG A 220 15.32 1.34 -6.53
N ALA A 221 15.84 0.22 -6.99
CA ALA A 221 17.23 0.10 -7.42
C ALA A 221 17.29 -0.47 -8.83
N SER A 222 18.14 0.10 -9.67
CA SER A 222 18.29 -0.30 -11.06
C SER A 222 19.76 -0.44 -11.43
N GLY A 223 20.12 -1.49 -12.17
CA GLY A 223 21.50 -1.69 -12.58
C GLY A 223 21.75 -3.09 -13.13
N GLY A 224 23.02 -3.42 -13.31
CA GLY A 224 23.45 -4.74 -13.73
C GLY A 224 24.97 -4.80 -13.95
N PRO A 225 25.53 -5.99 -14.21
CA PRO A 225 24.82 -7.26 -14.38
C PRO A 225 24.16 -7.75 -13.08
N TYR A 226 23.01 -8.41 -13.20
CA TYR A 226 22.26 -8.98 -12.07
C TYR A 226 21.75 -10.37 -12.44
N GLN A 227 22.04 -11.37 -11.62
CA GLN A 227 21.54 -12.73 -11.75
C GLN A 227 20.39 -13.00 -10.76
N GLY A 228 20.54 -12.64 -9.49
CA GLY A 228 19.55 -12.88 -8.44
C GLY A 228 18.90 -14.27 -8.50
N PRO A 229 17.56 -14.38 -8.59
CA PRO A 229 16.85 -15.65 -8.58
C PRO A 229 16.85 -16.36 -9.96
N PHE A 230 17.49 -15.76 -10.99
CA PHE A 230 17.44 -16.27 -12.36
C PHE A 230 18.59 -17.25 -12.64
N SER A 231 18.39 -18.11 -13.64
CA SER A 231 19.36 -19.14 -14.02
C SER A 231 20.63 -18.59 -14.71
N GLN A 232 20.66 -17.31 -15.05
CA GLN A 232 21.75 -16.64 -15.75
C GLN A 232 21.72 -15.13 -15.45
N PRO A 233 22.87 -14.43 -15.55
CA PRO A 233 22.93 -12.99 -15.38
C PRO A 233 22.24 -12.24 -16.53
N TRP A 234 21.66 -11.09 -16.18
CA TRP A 234 21.01 -10.16 -17.09
C TRP A 234 21.74 -8.82 -17.09
N ASN A 235 21.66 -8.09 -18.21
CA ASN A 235 22.38 -6.83 -18.38
C ASN A 235 21.80 -5.70 -17.52
N PHE A 236 20.50 -5.75 -17.25
CA PHE A 236 19.80 -4.72 -16.51
C PHE A 236 18.65 -5.32 -15.71
N ALA A 237 18.50 -4.84 -14.47
CA ALA A 237 17.44 -5.20 -13.54
C ALA A 237 16.80 -3.94 -12.93
N GLU A 238 15.55 -4.10 -12.52
CA GLU A 238 14.81 -3.17 -11.67
C GLU A 238 14.31 -3.94 -10.45
N LEU A 239 14.73 -3.54 -9.26
CA LEU A 239 14.24 -4.04 -7.98
C LEU A 239 13.36 -2.99 -7.32
N ILE A 240 12.13 -3.37 -7.03
CA ILE A 240 11.14 -2.52 -6.36
C ILE A 240 10.82 -3.17 -5.02
N VAL A 241 10.95 -2.40 -3.94
CA VAL A 241 10.54 -2.79 -2.59
C VAL A 241 9.45 -1.82 -2.15
N MET A 242 8.34 -2.35 -1.65
CA MET A 242 7.28 -1.58 -1.03
C MET A 242 7.12 -2.05 0.39
N ASN A 243 7.21 -1.12 1.34
CA ASN A 243 6.82 -1.38 2.72
C ASN A 243 5.48 -0.71 3.04
N VAL A 244 4.68 -1.40 3.87
CA VAL A 244 3.48 -0.86 4.51
C VAL A 244 3.73 -0.65 5.99
N PHE A 245 3.11 0.38 6.55
CA PHE A 245 3.35 0.81 7.91
C PHE A 245 2.05 1.31 8.55
N ASP A 246 1.75 0.85 9.77
CA ASP A 246 0.64 1.37 10.58
C ASP A 246 1.24 2.21 11.72
N PRO A 247 1.16 3.55 11.65
CA PRO A 247 1.67 4.41 12.71
C PRO A 247 0.85 4.26 14.00
N CYS A 248 1.47 4.51 15.16
CA CYS A 248 0.69 4.61 16.40
C CYS A 248 -0.08 5.94 16.50
N ALA A 249 -1.05 6.02 17.41
CA ALA A 249 -1.92 7.20 17.56
C ALA A 249 -1.21 8.55 17.82
N THR A 250 0.04 8.52 18.26
CA THR A 250 0.85 9.73 18.54
C THR A 250 1.87 10.02 17.43
N TRP A 251 1.71 9.43 16.25
CA TRP A 251 2.63 9.63 15.14
C TRP A 251 2.76 11.11 14.78
N ASP A 252 4.01 11.57 14.71
CA ASP A 252 4.33 12.91 14.24
C ASP A 252 4.38 12.90 12.71
N TYR A 253 3.35 13.48 12.09
CA TYR A 253 3.29 13.65 10.63
C TYR A 253 4.36 14.62 10.09
N GLY A 254 5.12 15.26 10.98
CA GLY A 254 5.89 16.44 10.67
C GLY A 254 4.96 17.60 10.32
N ILE A 255 5.51 18.82 10.32
CA ILE A 255 4.81 19.93 9.66
C ILE A 255 4.74 19.56 8.17
N PRO A 256 3.55 19.51 7.53
CA PRO A 256 3.49 19.29 6.09
C PRO A 256 4.37 20.36 5.42
N PRO A 257 5.24 20.01 4.45
CA PRO A 257 5.92 21.03 3.68
C PRO A 257 4.83 21.87 3.02
N ILE A 258 4.62 23.08 3.54
CA ILE A 258 3.87 24.12 2.85
C ILE A 258 4.65 24.31 1.55
N ASP A 259 4.03 23.96 0.42
CA ASP A 259 4.60 24.00 -0.93
C ASP A 259 5.51 25.23 -1.13
N ASN A 260 6.79 25.02 -0.87
CA ASN A 260 7.86 25.94 -1.21
C ASN A 260 8.96 25.03 -1.72
N TRP A 261 9.18 25.12 -3.02
CA TRP A 261 10.25 24.46 -3.75
C TRP A 261 11.60 24.87 -3.12
N ILE A 262 12.06 24.09 -2.14
CA ILE A 262 13.41 24.22 -1.61
C ILE A 262 14.31 23.46 -2.59
N PHE A 263 14.97 24.22 -3.46
CA PHE A 263 16.17 23.75 -4.14
C PHE A 263 17.21 23.36 -3.08
N LEU A 264 17.46 22.07 -2.91
CA LEU A 264 18.64 21.61 -2.20
C LEU A 264 19.88 21.91 -3.06
N PRO A 265 20.98 22.40 -2.46
CA PRO A 265 22.16 22.79 -3.20
C PRO A 265 22.86 21.56 -3.79
N PHE A 266 23.19 21.62 -5.07
CA PHE A 266 24.11 20.72 -5.72
C PHE A 266 25.43 20.67 -4.94
N ILE A 267 25.81 19.49 -4.45
CA ILE A 267 27.20 19.22 -4.09
C ILE A 267 27.93 18.95 -5.41
N LEU A 268 28.60 19.97 -5.93
CA LEU A 268 29.65 19.79 -6.93
C LEU A 268 30.82 19.06 -6.25
N ARG A 269 31.05 17.81 -6.64
CA ARG A 269 32.34 17.16 -6.40
C ARG A 269 33.31 17.68 -7.46
N TYR A 270 34.42 18.27 -7.01
CA TYR A 270 35.60 18.52 -7.82
C TYR A 270 36.30 17.20 -8.18
#